data_AF-A0A4Q6BJ99-F1
#
_entry.id   AF-A0A4Q6BJ99-F1
#
_cell.length_a   1.000
_cell.length_b   1.000
_cell.length_c   1.000
_cell.angle_alpha   90.00
_cell.angle_beta   90.00
_cell.angle_gamma   90.00
#
_symmetry.space_group_name_H-M   'P 1'
#
loop_
_entity.id
_entity.type
_entity.pdbx_description
1 polymer ?
#
loop_
_entity_poly.entity_id
_entity_poly.type
_entity_poly.pdbx_seq_one_letter_code
_entity_poly.pdbx_strand_id
1 'polypeptide(L)'
;MTWPKGNGFLVEKLREKSEKFIRTKSLVYAVVNKDSHVQVDVLDTASNTATRYQAKHVIYAGPRFTAAKVIEEIETDLELDYAPWVIANITLSERPKSQGVQLSWDNVSYYSKSLGYIVADH
;
A
#
# COMPACT_ATOMS: atom_id res chain seq x y z
N MET A 1 4.19 15.05 15.57
CA MET A 1 5.05 13.91 15.98
C MET A 1 5.11 12.93 14.82
N THR A 2 6.16 12.97 14.03
CA THR A 2 6.47 12.00 12.96
C THR A 2 7.96 11.65 13.10
N TRP A 3 8.35 10.40 12.80
CA TRP A 3 9.77 10.04 12.78
C TRP A 3 10.49 10.76 11.62
N PRO A 4 11.82 11.01 11.70
CA PRO A 4 12.57 11.61 10.59
C PRO A 4 12.49 10.81 9.28
N LYS A 5 12.25 9.49 9.35
CA LYS A 5 12.02 8.62 8.18
C LYS A 5 10.54 8.48 7.79
N GLY A 6 9.66 9.29 8.38
CA GLY A 6 8.22 9.13 8.30
C GLY A 6 7.74 7.73 8.70
N ASN A 7 6.64 7.29 8.10
CA ASN A 7 6.07 5.95 8.32
C ASN A 7 7.01 4.81 7.87
N GLY A 8 8.01 5.11 7.04
CA GLY A 8 9.02 4.14 6.62
C GLY A 8 9.79 3.53 7.80
N PHE A 9 9.99 4.28 8.89
CA PHE A 9 10.59 3.74 10.11
C PHE A 9 9.79 2.56 10.69
N LEU A 10 8.46 2.71 10.79
CA LEU A 10 7.60 1.66 11.34
C LEU A 10 7.56 0.43 10.43
N VAL A 11 7.46 0.64 9.12
CA VAL A 11 7.49 -0.44 8.12
C VAL A 11 8.80 -1.22 8.22
N GLU A 12 9.94 -0.53 8.34
CA GLU A 12 11.25 -1.15 8.54
C GLU A 12 11.27 -2.03 9.79
N LYS A 13 10.82 -1.51 10.93
CA LYS A 13 10.81 -2.24 12.19
C LYS A 13 9.89 -3.47 12.19
N LEU A 14 8.80 -3.44 11.44
CA LEU A 14 7.96 -4.61 11.22
C LEU A 14 8.63 -5.62 10.27
N ARG A 15 9.31 -5.14 9.22
CA ARG A 15 10.04 -6.00 8.28
C ARG A 15 11.17 -6.76 8.95
N GLU A 16 12.00 -6.08 9.75
CA GLU A 16 13.13 -6.67 10.49
C GLU A 16 12.70 -7.90 11.30
N LYS A 17 11.50 -7.89 11.91
CA LYS A 17 10.98 -9.01 12.73
C LYS A 17 10.46 -10.19 11.90
N SER A 18 10.14 -9.98 10.63
CA SER A 18 9.43 -10.94 9.79
C SER A 18 10.17 -11.30 8.50
N GLU A 19 11.39 -10.81 8.32
CA GLU A 19 12.13 -10.84 7.06
C GLU A 19 12.21 -12.24 6.42
N LYS A 20 12.52 -13.27 7.22
CA LYS A 20 12.60 -14.67 6.76
C LYS A 20 11.26 -15.24 6.23
N PHE A 21 10.14 -14.59 6.55
CA PHE A 21 8.80 -15.01 6.11
C PHE A 21 8.28 -14.16 4.94
N ILE A 22 9.00 -13.11 4.55
CA ILE A 22 8.60 -12.22 3.45
C ILE A 22 9.17 -12.79 2.15
N ARG A 23 8.27 -13.09 1.21
CA ARG A 23 8.63 -13.48 -0.16
C ARG A 23 8.22 -12.34 -1.09
N THR A 24 9.20 -11.74 -1.74
CA THR A 24 8.96 -10.73 -2.78
C THR A 24 8.92 -11.39 -4.15
N LYS A 25 8.51 -10.64 -5.18
CA LYS A 25 8.37 -11.17 -6.56
C LYS A 25 7.46 -12.39 -6.66
N SER A 26 6.57 -12.56 -5.69
CA SER A 26 5.64 -13.68 -5.55
C SER A 26 4.23 -13.18 -5.83
N LEU A 27 3.77 -13.32 -7.07
CA LEU A 27 2.44 -12.90 -7.48
C LEU A 27 1.44 -14.02 -7.18
N VAL A 28 0.57 -13.81 -6.20
CA VAL A 28 -0.59 -14.69 -5.96
C VAL A 28 -1.61 -14.46 -7.06
N TYR A 29 -1.97 -15.50 -7.81
CA TYR A 29 -2.95 -15.40 -8.90
C TYR A 29 -4.18 -16.29 -8.72
N ALA A 30 -4.15 -17.27 -7.81
CA ALA A 30 -5.35 -18.01 -7.41
C ALA A 30 -5.31 -18.38 -5.93
N VAL A 31 -6.46 -18.29 -5.27
CA VAL A 31 -6.71 -18.72 -3.90
C VAL A 31 -8.04 -19.48 -3.88
N VAL A 32 -7.99 -20.72 -3.42
CA VAL A 32 -9.12 -21.64 -3.45
C VAL A 32 -9.30 -22.29 -2.09
N ASN A 33 -10.49 -22.17 -1.52
CA ASN A 33 -10.84 -22.90 -0.31
C ASN A 33 -11.06 -24.37 -0.65
N LYS A 34 -10.52 -25.26 0.17
CA LYS A 34 -10.77 -26.70 0.16
C LYS A 34 -11.30 -27.09 1.53
N ASP A 35 -11.86 -28.30 1.65
CA ASP A 35 -12.54 -28.76 2.86
C ASP A 35 -11.71 -28.63 4.16
N SER A 36 -10.38 -28.76 4.08
CA SER A 36 -9.47 -28.78 5.23
C SER A 36 -8.32 -27.77 5.18
N HIS A 37 -8.16 -27.06 4.06
CA HIS A 37 -7.05 -26.13 3.84
C HIS A 37 -7.40 -25.14 2.73
N VAL A 38 -6.53 -24.15 2.53
CA VAL A 38 -6.59 -23.20 1.43
C VAL A 38 -5.39 -23.46 0.51
N GLN A 39 -5.65 -23.51 -0.79
CA GLN A 39 -4.60 -23.58 -1.81
C GLN A 39 -4.31 -22.18 -2.33
N VAL A 40 -3.03 -21.84 -2.46
CA VAL A 40 -2.55 -20.54 -2.96
C VAL A 40 -1.55 -20.78 -4.08
N ASP A 41 -1.91 -20.37 -5.29
CA ASP A 41 -1.02 -20.45 -6.45
C ASP A 41 -0.28 -19.14 -6.65
N VAL A 42 1.04 -19.27 -6.76
CA VAL A 42 1.98 -18.16 -6.79
C VAL A 42 2.89 -18.29 -8.00
N LEU A 43 3.05 -17.22 -8.74
CA LEU A 43 4.06 -17.08 -9.78
C LEU A 43 5.24 -16.27 -9.24
N ASP A 44 6.43 -16.86 -9.25
CA ASP A 44 7.66 -16.10 -9.06
C ASP A 44 7.93 -15.29 -10.34
N THR A 45 7.83 -13.96 -10.26
CA THR A 45 7.90 -13.07 -11.43
C THR A 45 9.32 -12.87 -11.95
N ALA A 46 10.34 -13.34 -11.25
CA ALA A 46 11.73 -13.28 -11.72
C ALA A 46 12.11 -14.52 -12.52
N SER A 47 11.71 -15.70 -12.02
CA SER A 47 12.04 -17.01 -12.60
C SER A 47 10.93 -17.58 -13.47
N ASN A 48 9.75 -16.96 -13.49
CA ASN A 48 8.55 -17.45 -14.18
C ASN A 48 8.13 -18.87 -13.74
N THR A 49 8.37 -19.20 -12.47
CA THR A 49 8.07 -20.51 -11.90
C THR A 49 6.80 -20.44 -11.06
N ALA A 50 5.88 -21.38 -11.29
CA ALA A 50 4.66 -21.51 -10.49
C ALA A 50 4.88 -22.44 -9.28
N THR A 51 4.37 -22.04 -8.12
CA THR A 51 4.39 -22.84 -6.88
C THR A 51 3.00 -22.80 -6.24
N ARG A 52 2.52 -23.97 -5.79
CA ARG A 52 1.29 -24.09 -4.99
C ARG A 52 1.64 -24.24 -3.52
N TYR A 53 1.12 -23.34 -2.70
CA TYR A 53 1.15 -23.47 -1.24
C TYR A 53 -0.16 -24.06 -0.73
N GLN A 54 -0.07 -24.80 0.38
CA GLN A 54 -1.21 -25.25 1.16
C GLN A 54 -1.08 -24.68 2.57
N ALA A 55 -2.15 -24.04 3.06
CA ALA A 55 -2.18 -23.44 4.38
C ALA A 55 -3.52 -23.73 5.07
N LYS A 56 -3.53 -23.82 6.40
CA LYS A 56 -4.79 -23.96 7.16
C LYS A 56 -5.68 -22.72 7.02
N HIS A 57 -5.06 -21.54 6.98
CA HIS A 57 -5.73 -20.25 6.87
C HIS A 57 -4.91 -19.31 6.00
N VAL A 58 -5.59 -18.42 5.29
CA VAL A 58 -4.99 -17.38 4.43
C VAL A 58 -5.66 -16.05 4.73
N ILE A 59 -4.84 -15.00 4.87
CA ILE A 59 -5.31 -13.61 4.98
C ILE A 59 -4.93 -12.90 3.68
N TYR A 60 -5.93 -12.42 2.95
CA TYR A 60 -5.69 -11.60 1.75
C TYR A 60 -5.66 -10.12 2.13
N ALA A 61 -4.46 -9.54 2.15
CA ALA A 61 -4.22 -8.13 2.48
C ALA A 61 -3.97 -7.25 1.24
N GLY A 62 -4.37 -7.72 0.06
CA GLY A 62 -4.31 -6.94 -1.19
C GLY A 62 -5.50 -5.98 -1.35
N PRO A 63 -5.47 -5.09 -2.34
CA PRO A 63 -6.63 -4.24 -2.65
C PRO A 63 -7.91 -5.05 -2.88
N ARG A 64 -9.06 -4.57 -2.40
CA ARG A 64 -10.32 -5.32 -2.48
C ARG A 64 -10.75 -5.62 -3.92
N PHE A 65 -10.49 -4.70 -4.85
CA PHE A 65 -10.83 -4.86 -6.26
C PHE A 65 -10.01 -5.95 -6.97
N THR A 66 -8.85 -6.37 -6.43
CA THR A 66 -8.09 -7.50 -6.97
C THR A 66 -8.57 -8.83 -6.40
N ALA A 67 -9.23 -8.83 -5.25
CA ALA A 67 -9.69 -10.04 -4.58
C ALA A 67 -10.65 -10.87 -5.46
N ALA A 68 -11.59 -10.23 -6.16
CA ALA A 68 -12.53 -10.90 -7.08
C ALA A 68 -11.88 -11.59 -8.29
N LYS A 69 -10.62 -11.27 -8.59
CA LYS A 69 -9.85 -11.88 -9.69
C LYS A 69 -8.96 -13.02 -9.23
N VAL A 70 -8.73 -13.13 -7.92
CA VAL A 70 -7.72 -14.02 -7.33
C VAL A 70 -8.37 -15.06 -6.43
N ILE A 71 -9.49 -14.77 -5.79
CA ILE A 71 -10.18 -15.66 -4.85
C ILE A 71 -11.45 -16.18 -5.54
N GLU A 72 -11.54 -17.50 -5.73
CA GLU A 72 -12.59 -18.14 -6.54
C GLU A 72 -14.01 -17.94 -5.97
N GLU A 73 -14.15 -17.90 -4.64
CA GLU A 73 -15.45 -17.90 -3.93
C GLU A 73 -15.67 -16.60 -3.14
N ILE A 74 -15.06 -15.49 -3.53
CA ILE A 74 -15.26 -14.24 -2.80
C ILE A 74 -16.61 -13.61 -3.17
N GLU A 75 -17.44 -13.32 -2.17
CA GLU A 75 -18.65 -12.52 -2.34
C GLU A 75 -18.27 -11.14 -2.89
N THR A 76 -18.88 -10.71 -3.99
CA THR A 76 -18.52 -9.46 -4.68
C THR A 76 -19.33 -8.25 -4.23
N ASP A 77 -20.26 -8.41 -3.29
CA ASP A 77 -21.28 -7.41 -2.95
C ASP A 77 -20.74 -6.19 -2.17
N LEU A 78 -19.45 -6.18 -1.85
CA LEU A 78 -18.76 -5.03 -1.29
C LEU A 78 -18.22 -4.14 -2.40
N GLU A 79 -19.04 -3.20 -2.85
CA GLU A 79 -18.58 -2.08 -3.68
C GLU A 79 -17.79 -1.10 -2.81
N LEU A 80 -16.49 -1.00 -3.08
CA LEU A 80 -15.64 0.03 -2.49
C LEU A 80 -15.28 1.05 -3.57
N ASP A 81 -15.57 2.32 -3.31
CA ASP A 81 -15.14 3.42 -4.16
C ASP A 81 -13.65 3.70 -3.97
N TYR A 82 -12.94 3.83 -5.09
CA TYR A 82 -11.55 4.22 -5.13
C TYR A 82 -11.40 5.54 -5.89
N ALA A 83 -10.97 6.59 -5.19
CA ALA A 83 -10.65 7.87 -5.79
C ALA A 83 -9.15 7.98 -6.07
N PRO A 84 -8.71 8.26 -7.31
CA PRO A 84 -7.30 8.52 -7.58
C PRO A 84 -6.87 9.84 -6.95
N TRP A 85 -5.65 9.88 -6.43
CA TRP A 85 -5.00 11.10 -5.95
C TRP A 85 -3.55 11.11 -6.42
N VAL A 86 -2.98 12.30 -6.56
CA VAL A 86 -1.62 12.52 -7.07
C VAL A 86 -0.84 13.31 -6.05
N ILE A 87 0.41 12.89 -5.82
CA ILE A 87 1.39 13.63 -5.02
C ILE A 87 2.46 14.16 -5.96
N ALA A 88 2.75 15.45 -5.86
CA ALA A 88 3.91 16.07 -6.48
C ALA A 88 4.88 16.52 -5.39
N ASN A 89 6.02 15.85 -5.28
CA ASN A 89 7.10 16.27 -4.38
C ASN A 89 7.96 17.33 -5.08
N ILE A 90 8.04 18.52 -4.50
CA ILE A 90 8.76 19.66 -5.06
C ILE A 90 9.86 20.07 -4.08
N THR A 91 11.12 20.00 -4.53
CA THR A 91 12.27 20.50 -3.78
C THR A 91 12.64 21.89 -4.28
N LEU A 92 12.71 22.86 -3.38
CA LEU A 92 13.09 24.24 -3.68
C LEU A 92 14.44 24.56 -3.05
N SER A 93 15.26 25.37 -3.72
CA SER A 93 16.54 25.85 -3.19
C SER A 93 16.38 26.83 -2.02
N GLU A 94 15.23 27.51 -1.96
CA GLU A 94 14.88 28.46 -0.91
C GLU A 94 13.39 28.37 -0.58
N ARG A 95 13.02 28.76 0.65
CA ARG A 95 11.61 28.76 1.07
C ARG A 95 10.83 29.82 0.28
N PRO A 96 9.61 29.51 -0.21
CA PRO A 96 8.79 30.49 -0.89
C PRO A 96 8.41 31.62 0.07
N LYS A 97 8.35 32.85 -0.45
CA LYS A 97 7.89 34.02 0.32
C LYS A 97 6.41 33.82 0.67
N SER A 98 6.05 34.00 1.94
CA SER A 98 4.65 33.93 2.37
C SER A 98 4.06 35.34 2.54
N GLN A 99 2.77 35.48 2.21
CA GLN A 99 2.03 36.71 2.47
C GLN A 99 1.17 36.52 3.73
N GLY A 100 1.49 37.23 4.80
CA GLY A 100 0.65 37.33 6.01
C GLY A 100 0.78 36.20 7.04
N VAL A 101 1.06 34.95 6.64
CA VAL A 101 1.19 33.81 7.57
C VAL A 101 2.42 32.99 7.23
N GLN A 102 3.12 32.44 8.23
CA GLN A 102 4.25 31.53 8.00
C GLN A 102 3.76 30.19 7.42
N LEU A 103 4.67 29.49 6.72
CA LEU A 103 4.42 28.14 6.22
C LEU A 103 4.02 27.21 7.37
N SER A 104 2.85 26.59 7.23
CA SER A 104 2.37 25.57 8.16
C SER A 104 2.81 24.18 7.71
N TRP A 105 2.75 23.21 8.62
CA TRP A 105 3.02 21.82 8.25
C TRP A 105 1.98 21.28 7.26
N ASP A 106 0.71 21.64 7.41
CA ASP A 106 -0.39 21.34 6.48
C ASP A 106 -1.02 22.66 5.98
N ASN A 107 -1.10 22.84 4.66
CA ASN A 107 -1.58 24.07 4.03
C ASN A 107 -2.72 23.73 3.06
N VAL A 108 -3.95 23.88 3.53
CA VAL A 108 -5.17 23.67 2.73
C VAL A 108 -5.52 24.95 2.00
N SER A 109 -5.72 24.88 0.68
CA SER A 109 -6.10 26.06 -0.12
C SER A 109 -7.62 26.15 -0.24
N TYR A 110 -8.21 27.24 0.25
CA TYR A 110 -9.64 27.52 0.09
C TYR A 110 -10.05 27.69 -1.38
N TYR A 111 -9.13 28.15 -2.24
CA TYR A 111 -9.40 28.49 -3.64
C TYR A 111 -9.07 27.36 -4.63
N SER A 112 -8.59 26.22 -4.14
CA SER A 112 -8.23 25.07 -4.98
C SER A 112 -9.15 23.89 -4.70
N LYS A 113 -9.36 23.05 -5.72
CA LYS A 113 -9.98 21.73 -5.54
C LYS A 113 -8.98 20.69 -5.00
N SER A 114 -7.70 21.03 -4.90
CA SER A 114 -6.69 20.16 -4.29
C SER A 114 -6.72 20.26 -2.77
N LEU A 115 -6.32 19.17 -2.10
CA LEU A 115 -6.29 19.10 -0.63
C LEU A 115 -5.31 20.11 -0.02
N GLY A 116 -4.32 20.58 -0.79
CA GLY A 116 -3.29 21.50 -0.32
C GLY A 116 -1.88 20.96 -0.55
N TYR A 117 -0.95 21.39 0.30
CA TYR A 117 0.42 20.89 0.33
C TYR A 117 0.96 20.82 1.76
N ILE A 118 1.89 19.89 1.97
CA ILE A 118 2.61 19.71 3.23
C ILE A 118 4.02 20.27 3.06
N VAL A 119 4.53 20.94 4.11
CA VAL A 119 5.94 21.33 4.16
C VAL A 119 6.73 20.21 4.81
N ALA A 120 7.53 19.51 3.99
CA ALA A 120 8.25 18.29 4.34
C ALA A 120 9.74 18.52 4.60
N ASP A 121 10.09 19.51 5.43
CA ASP A 121 11.47 19.87 5.78
C ASP A 121 11.98 19.24 7.10
N HIS A 122 11.30 18.19 7.57
CA HIS A 122 11.56 17.49 8.83
C HIS A 122 12.39 16.21 8.67
#